data_AF-A0A2E0EF01-F1
#
_entry.id   AF-A0A2E0EF01-F1
#
_cell.length_a   1.000
_cell.length_b   1.000
_cell.length_c   1.000
_cell.angle_alpha   90.00
_cell.angle_beta   90.00
_cell.angle_gamma   90.00
#
_symmetry.space_group_name_H-M   'P 1'
#
loop_
_entity.id
_entity.type
_entity.pdbx_description
1 polymer ?
#
loop_
_entity_poly.entity_id
_entity_poly.type
_entity_poly.pdbx_seq_one_letter_code
_entity_poly.pdbx_strand_id
1 'polypeptide(L)' 'MTEPQDMKIVVPENVVEALSVVDRALSSFMHRELVSSSEVTDVLLDVRTALNRPSQSSTDVSIDLSDVESGMEVPAQA' A
#
# COMPACT_ATOMS: atom_id res chain seq x y z
N MET A 1 -24.28 2.24 -28.68
CA MET A 1 -23.19 3.20 -28.48
C MET A 1 -22.54 2.81 -27.17
N THR A 2 -21.31 2.33 -27.19
CA THR A 2 -20.59 1.92 -25.97
C THR A 2 -19.94 3.16 -25.39
N GLU A 3 -20.29 3.52 -24.17
CA GLU A 3 -19.66 4.64 -23.45
C GLU A 3 -18.17 4.32 -23.21
N PRO A 4 -17.25 5.27 -23.47
CA PRO A 4 -15.84 5.04 -23.18
C PRO A 4 -15.67 4.91 -21.66
N GLN A 5 -15.30 3.72 -21.19
CA GLN A 5 -14.99 3.55 -19.78
C GLN A 5 -13.66 4.26 -19.48
N ASP A 6 -13.71 5.24 -18.58
CA ASP A 6 -12.53 5.90 -18.03
C ASP A 6 -11.70 4.88 -17.23
N MET A 7 -10.63 4.38 -17.85
CA MET A 7 -9.74 3.40 -17.22
C MET A 7 -8.69 4.11 -16.36
N LYS A 8 -8.97 4.22 -15.05
CA LYS A 8 -8.03 4.78 -14.08
C LYS A 8 -6.95 3.76 -13.74
N ILE A 9 -5.70 4.05 -14.10
CA ILE A 9 -4.53 3.28 -13.63
C ILE A 9 -4.31 3.61 -12.16
N VAL A 10 -4.47 2.61 -11.28
CA VAL A 10 -4.14 2.72 -9.85
C VAL A 10 -2.81 2.01 -9.63
N VAL A 11 -1.81 2.75 -9.15
CA VAL A 11 -0.52 2.16 -8.77
C VAL A 11 -0.65 1.57 -7.36
N PRO A 12 -0.38 0.27 -7.16
CA PRO A 12 -0.44 -0.35 -5.84
C PRO A 12 0.63 0.20 -4.88
N GLU A 13 0.33 0.27 -3.58
CA GLU A 13 1.26 0.80 -2.56
C GLU A 13 2.58 0.04 -2.48
N ASN A 14 2.55 -1.30 -2.59
CA ASN A 14 3.74 -2.13 -2.59
C ASN A 14 4.67 -1.86 -3.79
N VAL A 15 4.13 -1.35 -4.91
CA VAL A 15 4.94 -0.89 -6.04
C VAL A 15 5.67 0.41 -5.69
N VAL A 16 4.99 1.33 -5.00
CA VAL A 16 5.61 2.58 -4.51
C VAL A 16 6.72 2.28 -3.49
N GLU A 17 6.50 1.33 -2.58
CA GLU A 17 7.50 0.86 -1.63
C GLU A 17 8.73 0.26 -2.35
N ALA A 18 8.50 -0.62 -3.32
CA ALA A 18 9.57 -1.23 -4.09
C ALA A 18 10.40 -0.20 -4.87
N LEU A 19 9.77 0.81 -5.48
CA LEU A 19 10.47 1.91 -6.15
C LEU A 19 11.32 2.71 -5.16
N SER A 20 10.83 2.95 -3.95
CA SER A 20 11.58 3.65 -2.91
C SER A 20 12.86 2.88 -2.49
N VAL A 21 12.80 1.55 -2.45
CA VAL A 21 13.99 0.69 -2.21
C VAL A 21 15.00 0.84 -3.34
N VAL A 22 14.54 0.81 -4.60
CA VAL A 22 15.40 0.99 -5.78
C VAL A 22 16.06 2.36 -5.77
N ASP A 23 15.31 3.43 -5.56
CA ASP A 23 15.83 4.80 -5.58
C ASP A 23 16.90 5.01 -4.51
N ARG A 24 16.68 4.47 -3.30
CA ARG A 24 17.65 4.52 -2.21
C ARG A 24 18.93 3.74 -2.57
N ALA A 25 18.79 2.54 -3.12
CA ALA A 25 19.92 1.71 -3.50
C ALA A 25 20.74 2.38 -4.62
N LEU A 26 20.08 2.87 -5.66
CA LEU A 26 20.72 3.57 -6.77
C LEU A 26 21.42 4.85 -6.30
N SER A 27 20.75 5.63 -5.44
CA SER A 27 21.39 6.81 -4.83
C SER A 27 22.66 6.42 -4.10
N SER A 28 22.66 5.35 -3.30
CA SER A 28 23.89 4.88 -2.64
C SER A 28 24.96 4.40 -3.64
N PHE A 29 24.57 3.64 -4.66
CA PHE A 29 25.50 3.06 -5.63
C PHE A 29 26.18 4.12 -6.51
N MET A 30 25.48 5.20 -6.84
CA MET A 30 26.03 6.32 -7.62
C MET A 30 27.20 7.04 -6.92
N HIS A 31 27.33 6.91 -5.60
CA HIS A 31 28.41 7.54 -4.82
C HIS A 31 29.56 6.57 -4.51
N ARG A 32 29.58 5.39 -5.13
CA ARG A 32 30.53 4.31 -4.83
C ARG A 32 31.23 3.84 -6.09
N GLU A 33 32.51 3.54 -5.97
CA GLU A 33 33.31 3.04 -7.10
C GLU A 33 33.00 1.57 -7.44
N LEU A 34 32.64 0.76 -6.44
CA LEU A 34 32.33 -0.65 -6.59
C LEU A 34 31.11 -1.05 -5.74
N VAL A 35 30.25 -1.88 -6.33
CA VAL A 35 29.08 -2.50 -5.70
C VAL A 35 29.21 -4.00 -5.89
N SER A 36 29.13 -4.76 -4.79
CA SER A 36 29.26 -6.21 -4.86
C SER A 36 27.97 -6.89 -5.33
N SER A 37 28.08 -8.08 -5.93
CA SER A 37 26.90 -8.87 -6.30
C SER A 37 26.06 -9.30 -5.10
N SER A 38 26.67 -9.47 -3.91
CA SER A 38 25.92 -9.69 -2.66
C SER A 38 25.03 -8.50 -2.32
N GLU A 39 25.56 -7.27 -2.41
CA GLU A 39 24.76 -6.07 -2.14
C GLU A 39 23.62 -5.89 -3.15
N VAL A 40 23.87 -6.20 -4.43
CA VAL A 40 22.79 -6.22 -5.44
C VAL A 40 21.75 -7.28 -5.10
N THR A 41 22.18 -8.45 -4.63
CA THR A 41 21.27 -9.54 -4.24
C THR A 41 20.38 -9.12 -3.07
N ASP A 42 20.95 -8.46 -2.06
CA ASP A 42 20.20 -7.97 -0.89
C ASP A 42 19.12 -6.95 -1.31
N VAL A 43 19.47 -5.97 -2.15
CA VAL A 43 18.50 -5.00 -2.69
C VAL A 43 17.38 -5.70 -3.48
N LEU A 44 17.72 -6.69 -4.31
CA LEU A 44 16.72 -7.44 -5.08
C LEU A 44 15.80 -8.29 -4.17
N LEU A 45 16.32 -8.81 -3.06
CA LEU A 45 15.53 -9.51 -2.06
C LEU A 45 14.59 -8.55 -1.32
N ASP A 46 15.03 -7.34 -1.01
CA ASP A 46 14.19 -6.30 -0.41
C ASP A 46 13.07 -5.87 -1.38
N VAL A 47 13.39 -5.63 -2.65
CA VAL A 47 12.40 -5.33 -3.70
C VAL A 47 11.37 -6.46 -3.83
N ARG A 48 11.84 -7.72 -3.86
CA ARG A 48 10.94 -8.89 -3.90
C ARG A 48 10.04 -8.93 -2.67
N THR A 49 10.59 -8.64 -1.50
CA THR A 49 9.84 -8.64 -0.23
C THR A 49 8.78 -7.55 -0.21
N ALA A 50 9.10 -6.34 -0.69
CA ALA A 50 8.13 -5.25 -0.84
C ALA A 50 7.01 -5.66 -1.80
N LEU A 51 7.33 -6.16 -2.99
CA LEU A 51 6.34 -6.55 -4.00
C LEU A 51 5.44 -7.72 -3.57
N ASN A 52 5.97 -8.67 -2.79
CA ASN A 52 5.20 -9.80 -2.28
C ASN A 52 4.35 -9.48 -1.04
N ARG A 53 4.54 -8.31 -0.43
CA ARG A 53 3.66 -7.87 0.66
C ARG A 53 2.26 -7.69 0.06
N PRO A 54 1.22 -8.28 0.67
CA PRO A 54 -0.14 -8.03 0.21
C PRO A 54 -0.38 -6.53 0.24
N SER A 55 -0.64 -5.95 -0.94
CA SER A 55 -1.11 -4.58 -1.03
C SER A 55 -2.40 -4.57 -0.21
N GLN A 56 -2.42 -3.90 0.95
CA GLN A 56 -3.70 -3.60 1.56
C GLN A 56 -4.38 -2.70 0.54
N SER A 57 -5.30 -3.26 -0.25
CA SER A 57 -6.24 -2.46 -1.01
C SER A 57 -6.81 -1.53 0.03
N SER A 58 -6.56 -0.22 -0.12
CA SER A 58 -7.12 0.83 0.70
C SER A 58 -8.60 0.49 0.89
N THR A 59 -8.89 -0.14 2.02
CA THR A 59 -10.23 -0.59 2.31
C THR A 59 -10.87 0.72 2.69
N ASP A 60 -11.70 1.25 1.80
CA ASP A 60 -12.57 2.35 2.13
C ASP A 60 -13.36 1.90 3.36
N VAL A 61 -12.92 2.33 4.55
CA VAL A 61 -13.54 1.95 5.81
C VAL A 61 -14.81 2.79 5.91
N SER A 62 -15.86 2.36 5.22
CA SER A 62 -17.22 2.85 5.45
C SER A 62 -17.69 2.27 6.79
N ILE A 63 -17.49 3.03 7.86
CA ILE A 63 -18.08 2.71 9.16
C ILE A 63 -19.56 3.08 9.06
N ASP A 64 -20.43 2.07 8.92
CA ASP A 64 -21.87 2.26 9.05
C ASP A 64 -22.21 2.48 10.53
N LEU A 65 -22.51 3.73 10.89
CA LEU A 65 -22.82 4.15 12.27
C LEU A 65 -24.31 3.97 12.63
N SER A 66 -25.09 3.27 11.78
CA SER A 66 -26.54 3.11 11.97
C SER A 66 -26.94 2.30 13.22
N ASP A 67 -26.03 1.50 13.80
CA ASP A 67 -26.32 0.67 14.97
C ASP A 67 -26.21 1.40 16.33
N VAL A 68 -25.79 2.67 16.37
CA VAL A 68 -25.52 3.38 17.64
C VAL A 68 -26.79 3.94 18.33
N GLU A 69 -27.91 4.10 17.62
CA GLU A 69 -29.13 4.70 18.18
C GLU A 69 -30.06 3.72 18.94
N SER A 70 -29.91 2.41 18.80
CA SER A 70 -30.82 1.43 19.45
C SER A 70 -30.60 1.24 20.96
N GLY A 71 -29.62 1.91 21.57
CA GLY A 71 -29.21 1.64 22.96
C GLY A 71 -29.82 2.54 24.05
N MET A 72 -30.64 3.55 23.71
CA MET A 72 -31.01 4.61 24.68
C MET A 72 -32.49 4.69 25.06
N GLU A 73 -33.27 3.62 24.85
CA GLU A 73 -34.60 3.52 25.43
C GLU A 73 -34.50 3.25 26.95
N VAL A 74 -34.61 4.30 27.76
CA VAL A 74 -34.75 4.21 29.21
C VAL A 74 -36.24 4.01 29.53
N PRO A 75 -36.70 2.83 29.98
CA PRO A 75 -38.10 2.66 30.36
C PRO A 75 -38.39 3.44 31.64
N ALA A 76 -39.19 4.50 31.51
CA ALA A 76 -39.78 5.20 32.65
C ALA A 76 -40.91 4.33 33.21
N GLN A 77 -40.66 3.66 34.33
CA GLN A 77 -41.66 2.87 35.05
C GLN A 77 -42.55 3.81 35.89
N ALA A 78 -43.87 3.75 35.70
CA ALA A 78 -44.89 4.45 36.48
C ALA A 78 -45.69 3.46 37.33
#